data_AF-A0A846PG99-F1
#
_entry.id   AF-A0A846PG99-F1
#
_cell.length_a   1.000
_cell.length_b   1.000
_cell.length_c   1.000
_cell.angle_alpha   90.00
_cell.angle_beta   90.00
_cell.angle_gamma   90.00
#
_symmetry.space_group_name_H-M   'P 1'
#
loop_
_entity.id
_entity.type
_entity.pdbx_description
1 polymer ?
#
loop_
_entity_poly.entity_id
_entity_poly.type
_entity_poly.pdbx_seq_one_letter_code
_entity_poly.pdbx_strand_id
1 'polypeptide(L)'
;MVGRRTLALLTLATLVWAVSTSSLAVYFYLQNTISSEQILENQSIFGETTSYFDESIGRYNLLHAEYSILYGDYSFPGHNLTLLMMDFGRVMAHLEGNYSSILVSQEDLNETYNRLLEDCLLHHGVNVTDEALGGLLDRYYDLFNLLALRELGQVISRSVILNINICIDYGNGTLNWHNETAMPAGSSLFQATPEIAKINYTYYQFIQPGHILLHSINDKDAVTGDSEGWNWIWYYWDRDLREWISGPIGCDAWMLRNNCSYKWKFEHWSWP
;
A
#
# COMPACT_ATOMS: atom_id res chain seq x y z
N MET A 1 17.80 -50.41 61.43
CA MET A 1 18.24 -49.09 60.92
C MET A 1 17.87 -48.84 59.45
N VAL A 2 17.76 -49.87 58.60
CA VAL A 2 17.47 -49.74 57.15
C VAL A 2 16.10 -49.09 56.88
N GLY A 3 15.02 -49.54 57.54
CA GLY A 3 13.65 -49.06 57.25
C GLY A 3 13.40 -47.55 57.42
N ARG A 4 14.07 -46.87 58.37
CA ARG A 4 13.91 -45.40 58.54
C ARG A 4 14.56 -44.61 57.39
N ARG A 5 15.68 -45.09 56.85
CA ARG A 5 16.36 -44.44 55.72
C ARG A 5 15.59 -44.63 54.42
N THR A 6 15.04 -45.82 54.20
CA THR A 6 14.21 -46.11 53.03
C THR A 6 12.93 -45.28 53.03
N LEU A 7 12.29 -45.12 54.19
CA LEU A 7 11.09 -44.29 54.34
C LEU A 7 11.37 -42.81 54.05
N ALA A 8 12.50 -42.29 54.56
CA ALA A 8 12.93 -40.91 54.32
C ALA A 8 13.20 -40.62 52.83
N LEU A 9 13.85 -41.56 52.12
CA LEU A 9 14.11 -41.46 50.69
C LEU A 9 12.81 -41.50 49.87
N LEU A 10 11.87 -42.37 50.23
CA LEU A 10 10.54 -42.42 49.61
C LEU A 10 9.78 -41.11 49.80
N THR A 11 9.75 -40.55 51.01
CA THR A 11 9.10 -39.27 51.27
C THR A 11 9.74 -38.11 50.51
N LEU A 12 11.07 -38.09 50.38
CA LEU A 12 11.77 -37.08 49.60
C LEU A 12 11.44 -37.19 48.11
N ALA A 13 11.44 -38.41 47.57
CA ALA A 13 11.09 -38.67 46.17
C ALA A 13 9.64 -38.24 45.86
N THR A 14 8.68 -38.53 46.74
CA THR A 14 7.29 -38.08 46.58
C THR A 14 7.16 -36.56 46.68
N LEU A 15 7.94 -35.91 47.55
CA LEU A 15 7.92 -34.45 47.69
C LEU A 15 8.48 -33.78 46.45
N VAL A 16 9.63 -34.27 45.93
CA VAL A 16 10.22 -33.77 44.69
C VAL A 16 9.25 -33.95 43.52
N TRP A 17 8.65 -35.15 43.39
CA TRP A 17 7.65 -35.41 42.35
C TRP A 17 6.47 -34.44 42.45
N ALA A 18 5.90 -34.26 43.66
CA ALA A 18 4.76 -33.37 43.88
C ALA A 18 5.08 -31.91 43.55
N VAL A 19 6.27 -31.42 43.94
CA VAL A 19 6.73 -30.07 43.60
C VAL A 19 6.92 -29.94 42.09
N SER A 20 7.57 -30.91 41.44
CA SER A 20 7.78 -30.88 39.98
C SER A 20 6.47 -30.91 39.20
N THR A 21 5.51 -31.75 39.58
CA THR A 21 4.19 -31.82 38.91
C THR A 21 3.38 -30.55 39.15
N SER A 22 3.45 -29.98 40.35
CA SER A 22 2.73 -28.73 40.67
C SER A 22 3.31 -27.55 39.89
N SER A 23 4.64 -27.43 39.83
CA SER A 23 5.31 -26.38 39.05
C SER A 23 4.99 -26.49 37.56
N LEU A 24 4.97 -27.71 37.00
CA LEU A 24 4.56 -27.94 35.62
C LEU A 24 3.08 -27.58 35.38
N ALA A 25 2.18 -27.96 36.30
CA ALA A 25 0.77 -27.62 36.19
C ALA A 25 0.53 -26.11 36.22
N VAL A 26 1.24 -25.38 37.10
CA VAL A 26 1.19 -23.91 37.15
C VAL A 26 1.72 -23.30 35.86
N TYR A 27 2.85 -23.79 35.33
CA TYR A 27 3.40 -23.33 34.06
C TYR A 27 2.42 -23.53 32.90
N PHE A 28 1.83 -24.73 32.77
CA PHE A 28 0.87 -25.01 31.70
C PHE A 28 -0.42 -24.21 31.86
N TYR A 29 -0.91 -24.01 33.09
CA TYR A 29 -2.06 -23.15 33.34
C TYR A 29 -1.78 -21.71 32.88
N LEU A 30 -0.64 -21.15 33.28
CA LEU A 30 -0.26 -19.78 32.93
C LEU A 30 -0.01 -19.61 31.42
N GLN A 31 0.63 -20.60 30.79
CA GLN A 31 0.80 -20.62 29.34
C GLN A 31 -0.56 -20.68 28.63
N ASN A 32 -1.48 -21.53 29.11
CA ASN A 32 -2.81 -21.67 28.52
C ASN A 32 -3.65 -20.40 28.68
N THR A 33 -3.59 -19.72 29.83
CA THR A 33 -4.30 -18.44 30.01
C THR A 33 -3.76 -17.36 29.07
N ILE A 34 -2.43 -17.23 28.94
CA ILE A 34 -1.81 -16.27 28.00
C ILE A 34 -2.23 -16.58 26.56
N SER A 35 -2.15 -17.86 26.16
CA SER A 35 -2.57 -18.25 24.80
C SER A 35 -4.06 -18.02 24.55
N SER A 36 -4.91 -18.26 25.56
CA SER A 36 -6.35 -18.00 25.45
C SER A 36 -6.64 -16.50 25.29
N GLU A 37 -5.93 -15.64 26.03
CA GLU A 37 -6.06 -14.18 25.91
C GLU A 37 -5.63 -13.71 24.52
N GLN A 38 -4.49 -14.20 24.01
CA GLN A 38 -4.02 -13.88 22.66
C GLN A 38 -5.00 -14.35 21.57
N ILE A 39 -5.64 -15.51 21.73
CA ILE A 39 -6.65 -16.00 20.77
C ILE A 39 -7.87 -15.07 20.76
N LEU A 40 -8.34 -14.63 21.93
CA LEU A 40 -9.48 -13.71 22.03
C LEU A 40 -9.17 -12.35 21.42
N GLU A 41 -7.97 -11.80 21.68
CA GLU A 41 -7.52 -10.56 21.08
C GLU A 41 -7.42 -10.66 19.55
N ASN A 42 -6.80 -11.72 19.03
CA ASN A 42 -6.69 -11.96 17.60
C ASN A 42 -8.06 -12.15 16.93
N GLN A 43 -9.00 -12.83 17.60
CA GLN A 43 -10.38 -12.95 17.10
C GLN A 43 -11.08 -11.60 17.02
N SER A 44 -10.86 -10.73 18.01
CA SER A 44 -11.39 -9.37 18.00
C SER A 44 -10.83 -8.55 16.84
N ILE A 45 -9.50 -8.54 16.66
CA ILE A 45 -8.83 -7.83 15.56
C ILE A 45 -9.33 -8.34 14.20
N PHE A 46 -9.48 -9.65 14.05
CA PHE A 46 -10.00 -10.26 12.82
C PHE A 46 -11.45 -9.88 12.54
N GLY A 47 -12.31 -9.89 13.58
CA GLY A 47 -13.70 -9.46 13.46
C GLY A 47 -13.82 -7.98 13.05
N GLU A 48 -13.00 -7.12 13.65
CA GLU A 48 -12.91 -5.70 13.28
C GLU A 48 -12.44 -5.54 11.82
N THR A 49 -11.34 -6.20 11.44
CA THR A 49 -10.80 -6.16 10.07
C THR A 49 -11.84 -6.62 9.04
N THR A 50 -12.62 -7.68 9.35
CA THR A 50 -13.70 -8.17 8.50
C THR A 50 -14.80 -7.12 8.32
N SER A 51 -15.21 -6.46 9.40
CA SER A 51 -16.21 -5.39 9.33
C SER A 51 -15.76 -4.22 8.44
N TYR A 52 -14.50 -3.80 8.56
CA TYR A 52 -13.96 -2.73 7.71
C TYR A 52 -13.80 -3.16 6.25
N PHE A 53 -13.44 -4.42 6.02
CA PHE A 53 -13.38 -4.98 4.68
C PHE A 53 -14.77 -4.96 4.03
N ASP A 54 -15.80 -5.45 4.72
CA ASP A 54 -17.18 -5.45 4.22
C ASP A 54 -17.67 -4.01 3.91
N GLU A 55 -17.32 -3.04 4.75
CA GLU A 55 -17.64 -1.63 4.54
C GLU A 55 -16.94 -1.04 3.29
N SER A 56 -15.64 -1.33 3.12
CA SER A 56 -14.85 -0.90 1.97
C SER A 56 -15.37 -1.53 0.66
N ILE A 57 -15.68 -2.82 0.68
CA ILE A 57 -16.29 -3.51 -0.47
C ILE A 57 -17.69 -2.95 -0.79
N GLY A 58 -18.46 -2.57 0.23
CA GLY A 58 -19.73 -1.88 0.06
C GLY A 58 -19.59 -0.56 -0.71
N ARG A 59 -18.64 0.29 -0.33
CA ARG A 59 -18.33 1.54 -1.04
C ARG A 59 -17.86 1.30 -2.47
N TYR A 60 -16.94 0.35 -2.66
CA TYR A 60 -16.44 -0.03 -3.98
C TYR A 60 -17.60 -0.45 -4.90
N ASN A 61 -18.46 -1.35 -4.45
CA ASN A 61 -19.58 -1.85 -5.26
C ASN A 61 -20.56 -0.74 -5.63
N LEU A 62 -20.84 0.20 -4.70
CA LEU A 62 -21.72 1.33 -4.96
C LEU A 62 -21.16 2.24 -6.07
N LEU A 63 -19.91 2.70 -5.92
CA LEU A 63 -19.26 3.58 -6.88
C LEU A 63 -19.02 2.90 -8.23
N HIS A 64 -18.61 1.63 -8.23
CA HIS A 64 -18.44 0.86 -9.45
C HIS A 64 -19.77 0.73 -10.21
N ALA A 65 -20.89 0.55 -9.51
CA ALA A 65 -22.21 0.50 -10.14
C ALA A 65 -22.60 1.85 -10.76
N GLU A 66 -22.37 2.96 -10.05
CA GLU A 66 -22.63 4.31 -10.59
C GLU A 66 -21.77 4.61 -11.83
N TYR A 67 -20.47 4.29 -11.77
CA TYR A 67 -19.58 4.40 -12.91
C TYR A 67 -20.05 3.52 -14.08
N SER A 68 -20.44 2.27 -13.81
CA SER A 68 -20.90 1.34 -14.86
C SER A 68 -22.15 1.84 -15.58
N ILE A 69 -23.08 2.48 -14.86
CA ILE A 69 -24.28 3.11 -15.46
C ILE A 69 -23.84 4.25 -16.38
N LEU A 70 -23.01 5.16 -15.88
CA LEU A 70 -22.51 6.31 -16.65
C LEU A 70 -21.72 5.88 -17.90
N TYR A 71 -20.82 4.91 -17.75
CA TYR A 71 -20.02 4.37 -18.85
C TYR A 71 -20.88 3.64 -19.87
N GLY A 72 -21.91 2.93 -19.40
CA GLY A 72 -22.93 2.32 -20.25
C GLY A 72 -23.62 3.37 -21.12
N ASP A 73 -24.15 4.43 -20.51
CA ASP A 73 -24.82 5.52 -21.23
C ASP A 73 -23.87 6.26 -22.19
N TYR A 74 -22.60 6.44 -21.82
CA TYR A 74 -21.57 6.98 -22.71
C TYR A 74 -21.32 6.09 -23.94
N SER A 75 -21.29 4.77 -23.76
CA SER A 75 -20.99 3.80 -24.82
C SER A 75 -22.09 3.71 -25.89
N PHE A 76 -23.30 4.19 -25.61
CA PHE A 76 -24.42 4.14 -26.56
C PHE A 76 -24.53 5.44 -27.38
N PRO A 77 -24.67 5.34 -28.72
CA PRO A 77 -24.76 6.52 -29.57
C PRO A 77 -26.06 7.29 -29.33
N GLY A 78 -25.98 8.62 -29.35
CA GLY A 78 -27.13 9.52 -29.32
C GLY A 78 -27.46 10.14 -27.96
N HIS A 79 -26.67 9.85 -26.92
CA HIS A 79 -26.80 10.52 -25.63
C HIS A 79 -26.25 11.96 -25.66
N ASN A 80 -26.85 12.82 -24.84
CA ASN A 80 -26.43 14.19 -24.70
C ASN A 80 -25.19 14.27 -23.79
N LEU A 81 -24.03 14.54 -24.39
CA LEU A 81 -22.75 14.63 -23.69
C LEU A 81 -22.76 15.66 -22.55
N THR A 82 -23.55 16.73 -22.65
CA THR A 82 -23.70 17.71 -21.56
C THR A 82 -24.41 17.11 -20.34
N LEU A 83 -25.40 16.23 -20.54
CA LEU A 83 -26.05 15.53 -19.44
C LEU A 83 -25.11 14.50 -18.81
N LEU A 84 -24.39 13.73 -19.63
CA LEU A 84 -23.39 12.78 -19.14
C LEU A 84 -22.28 13.48 -18.35
N MET A 85 -21.89 14.70 -18.73
CA MET A 85 -20.93 15.49 -17.97
C MET A 85 -21.46 15.92 -16.58
N MET A 86 -22.77 16.18 -16.45
CA MET A 86 -23.39 16.45 -15.15
C MET A 86 -23.40 15.19 -14.27
N ASP A 87 -23.71 14.03 -14.86
CA ASP A 87 -23.68 12.75 -14.16
C ASP A 87 -22.25 12.36 -13.77
N PHE A 88 -21.25 12.63 -14.63
CA PHE A 88 -19.83 12.48 -14.29
C PHE A 88 -19.44 13.35 -13.09
N GLY A 89 -19.86 14.61 -13.05
CA GLY A 89 -19.63 15.49 -11.89
C GLY A 89 -20.24 14.95 -10.59
N ARG A 90 -21.40 14.28 -10.67
CA ARG A 90 -22.01 13.60 -9.51
C ARG A 90 -21.17 12.41 -9.04
N VAL A 91 -20.73 11.57 -9.98
CA VAL A 91 -19.88 10.40 -9.70
C VAL A 91 -18.53 10.82 -9.10
N MET A 92 -17.96 11.95 -9.55
CA MET A 92 -16.78 12.57 -8.94
C MET A 92 -17.02 13.01 -7.49
N ALA A 93 -18.14 13.70 -7.22
CA ALA A 93 -18.48 14.13 -5.86
C ALA A 93 -18.70 12.94 -4.90
N HIS A 94 -19.30 11.86 -5.40
CA HIS A 94 -19.45 10.63 -4.63
C HIS A 94 -18.10 9.94 -4.36
N LEU A 95 -17.18 9.94 -5.34
CA LEU A 95 -15.82 9.42 -5.15
C LEU A 95 -15.11 10.17 -4.01
N GLU A 96 -15.12 11.51 -4.04
CA GLU A 96 -14.54 12.34 -2.98
C GLU A 96 -15.18 12.06 -1.62
N GLY A 97 -16.51 11.99 -1.56
CA GLY A 97 -17.22 11.73 -0.31
C GLY A 97 -16.83 10.40 0.33
N ASN A 98 -16.72 9.34 -0.48
CA ASN A 98 -16.42 7.99 0.00
C ASN A 98 -14.93 7.78 0.33
N TYR A 99 -14.02 8.44 -0.38
CA TYR A 99 -12.57 8.28 -0.22
C TYR A 99 -11.86 9.50 0.37
N SER A 100 -12.60 10.44 0.95
CA SER A 100 -12.08 11.69 1.52
C SER A 100 -10.93 11.49 2.51
N SER A 101 -10.99 10.47 3.38
CA SER A 101 -9.92 10.17 4.34
C SER A 101 -8.62 9.77 3.66
N ILE A 102 -8.69 9.02 2.57
CA ILE A 102 -7.54 8.61 1.77
C ILE A 102 -6.98 9.79 1.00
N LEU A 103 -7.85 10.56 0.35
CA LEU A 103 -7.44 11.76 -0.40
C LEU A 103 -6.76 12.79 0.51
N VAL A 104 -7.25 12.98 1.73
CA VAL A 104 -6.62 13.90 2.70
C VAL A 104 -5.26 13.37 3.19
N SER A 105 -5.09 12.05 3.33
CA SER A 105 -3.88 11.46 3.89
C SER A 105 -2.81 11.12 2.85
N GLN A 106 -3.16 10.99 1.56
CA GLN A 106 -2.26 10.56 0.49
C GLN A 106 -2.15 11.61 -0.61
N GLU A 107 -1.07 12.39 -0.55
CA GLU A 107 -0.81 13.54 -1.43
C GLU A 107 -0.81 13.16 -2.92
N ASP A 108 -0.29 11.99 -3.27
CA ASP A 108 -0.21 11.47 -4.65
C ASP A 108 -1.59 11.22 -5.27
N LEU A 109 -2.51 10.64 -4.49
CA LEU A 109 -3.89 10.40 -4.91
C LEU A 109 -4.70 11.69 -4.92
N ASN A 110 -4.45 12.58 -3.96
CA ASN A 110 -5.09 13.89 -3.89
C ASN A 110 -4.77 14.75 -5.11
N GLU A 111 -3.50 14.81 -5.51
CA GLU A 111 -3.08 15.54 -6.72
C GLU A 111 -3.76 14.96 -7.95
N THR A 112 -3.81 13.62 -8.08
CA THR A 112 -4.52 12.95 -9.18
C THR A 112 -6.00 13.31 -9.22
N TYR A 113 -6.68 13.33 -8.06
CA TYR A 113 -8.07 13.74 -7.95
C TYR A 113 -8.28 15.22 -8.36
N ASN A 114 -7.44 16.13 -7.84
CA ASN A 114 -7.57 17.55 -8.12
C ASN A 114 -7.35 17.85 -9.61
N ARG A 115 -6.41 17.18 -10.27
CA ARG A 115 -6.21 17.29 -11.73
C ARG A 115 -7.42 16.82 -12.52
N LEU A 116 -7.98 15.68 -12.14
CA LEU A 116 -9.18 15.16 -12.78
C LEU A 116 -10.38 16.10 -12.58
N LEU A 117 -10.51 16.71 -11.40
CA LEU A 117 -11.53 17.70 -11.09
C LEU A 117 -11.34 18.99 -11.90
N GLU A 118 -10.12 19.50 -12.01
CA GLU A 118 -9.79 20.66 -12.86
C GLU A 118 -10.23 20.44 -14.31
N ASP A 119 -9.87 19.29 -14.89
CA ASP A 119 -10.25 18.93 -16.25
C ASP A 119 -11.76 18.78 -16.41
N CYS A 120 -12.43 18.18 -15.42
CA CYS A 120 -13.89 18.10 -15.38
C CYS A 120 -14.54 19.48 -15.42
N LEU A 121 -14.01 20.45 -14.66
CA LEU A 121 -14.53 21.82 -14.60
C LEU A 121 -14.27 22.59 -15.89
N LEU A 122 -13.13 22.36 -16.56
CA LEU A 122 -12.82 22.99 -17.86
C LEU A 122 -13.82 22.62 -18.96
N HIS A 123 -14.36 21.41 -18.91
CA HIS A 123 -15.36 20.94 -19.86
C HIS A 123 -16.81 21.31 -19.47
N HIS A 124 -17.03 21.94 -18.31
CA HIS A 124 -18.35 22.35 -17.86
C HIS A 124 -18.85 23.58 -18.66
N GLY A 125 -19.91 23.40 -19.45
CA GLY A 125 -20.53 24.49 -20.24
C GLY A 125 -19.88 24.75 -21.60
N VAL A 126 -18.92 23.94 -22.02
CA VAL A 126 -18.33 23.92 -23.37
C VAL A 126 -18.91 22.74 -24.16
N ASN A 127 -18.83 22.79 -25.49
CA ASN A 127 -19.24 21.67 -26.35
C ASN A 127 -18.27 20.49 -26.14
N VAL A 128 -18.61 19.57 -25.23
CA VAL A 128 -17.79 18.40 -24.86
C VAL A 128 -17.71 17.45 -26.05
N THR A 129 -16.50 16.98 -26.38
CA THR A 129 -16.30 15.94 -27.39
C THR A 129 -16.39 14.57 -26.75
N ASP A 130 -16.78 13.57 -27.54
CA ASP A 130 -16.83 12.17 -27.09
C ASP A 130 -15.47 11.69 -26.55
N GLU A 131 -14.39 12.03 -27.26
CA GLU A 131 -13.00 11.73 -26.86
C GLU A 131 -12.62 12.35 -25.52
N ALA A 132 -13.03 13.60 -25.26
CA ALA A 132 -12.74 14.26 -23.99
C ALA A 132 -13.46 13.59 -22.82
N LEU A 133 -14.73 13.21 -23.00
CA LEU A 133 -15.49 12.50 -21.97
C LEU A 133 -14.94 11.08 -21.76
N GLY A 134 -14.60 10.35 -22.82
CA GLY A 134 -13.95 9.04 -22.74
C GLY A 134 -12.65 9.09 -21.91
N GLY A 135 -11.78 10.06 -22.21
CA GLY A 135 -10.55 10.26 -21.44
C GLY A 135 -10.76 10.66 -19.97
N LEU A 136 -11.86 11.34 -19.64
CA LEU A 136 -12.24 11.59 -18.24
C LEU A 136 -12.72 10.32 -17.54
N LEU A 137 -13.53 9.50 -18.21
CA LEU A 137 -14.04 8.24 -17.68
C LEU A 137 -12.93 7.23 -17.42
N ASP A 138 -11.95 7.13 -18.32
CA ASP A 138 -10.80 6.24 -18.15
C ASP A 138 -9.95 6.66 -16.94
N ARG A 139 -9.60 7.94 -16.84
CA ARG A 139 -8.81 8.47 -15.71
C ARG A 139 -9.56 8.38 -14.38
N TYR A 140 -10.87 8.58 -14.39
CA TYR A 140 -11.71 8.33 -13.23
C TYR A 140 -11.60 6.87 -12.78
N TYR A 141 -11.73 5.93 -13.71
CA TYR A 141 -11.72 4.50 -13.39
C TYR A 141 -10.37 4.07 -12.81
N ASP A 142 -9.27 4.57 -13.37
CA ASP A 142 -7.93 4.31 -12.85
C ASP A 142 -7.77 4.86 -11.42
N LEU A 143 -8.14 6.12 -11.17
CA LEU A 143 -8.09 6.71 -9.84
C LEU A 143 -8.99 5.96 -8.85
N PHE A 144 -10.22 5.63 -9.24
CA PHE A 144 -11.18 4.89 -8.42
C PHE A 144 -10.61 3.54 -8.00
N ASN A 145 -10.06 2.76 -8.93
CA ASN A 145 -9.47 1.46 -8.60
C ASN A 145 -8.24 1.60 -7.70
N LEU A 146 -7.39 2.62 -7.92
CA LEU A 146 -6.25 2.90 -7.04
C LEU A 146 -6.72 3.27 -5.62
N LEU A 147 -7.72 4.13 -5.47
CA LEU A 147 -8.30 4.48 -4.17
C LEU A 147 -8.87 3.25 -3.44
N ALA A 148 -9.62 2.41 -4.16
CA ALA A 148 -10.17 1.17 -3.61
C ALA A 148 -9.07 0.20 -3.15
N LEU A 149 -8.03 0.00 -3.96
CA LEU A 149 -6.88 -0.83 -3.59
C LEU A 149 -6.14 -0.28 -2.36
N ARG A 150 -6.01 1.04 -2.26
CA ARG A 150 -5.38 1.72 -1.13
C ARG A 150 -6.18 1.58 0.15
N GLU A 151 -7.50 1.72 0.08
CA GLU A 151 -8.40 1.52 1.21
C GLU A 151 -8.30 0.09 1.72
N LEU A 152 -8.40 -0.90 0.83
CA LEU A 152 -8.23 -2.30 1.19
C LEU A 152 -6.85 -2.56 1.81
N GLY A 153 -5.82 -1.93 1.27
CA GLY A 153 -4.48 -1.92 1.86
C GLY A 153 -4.49 -1.44 3.32
N GLN A 154 -5.12 -0.30 3.60
CA GLN A 154 -5.26 0.25 4.96
C GLN A 154 -6.10 -0.65 5.88
N VAL A 155 -7.12 -1.33 5.37
CA VAL A 155 -7.88 -2.31 6.17
C VAL A 155 -6.97 -3.45 6.61
N ILE A 156 -6.17 -4.00 5.69
CA ILE A 156 -5.22 -5.09 5.99
C ILE A 156 -4.11 -4.60 6.93
N SER A 157 -3.66 -3.35 6.78
CA SER A 157 -2.56 -2.76 7.55
C SER A 157 -2.80 -2.71 9.06
N ARG A 158 -4.06 -2.74 9.50
CA ARG A 158 -4.45 -2.81 10.92
C ARG A 158 -3.96 -4.07 11.62
N SER A 159 -3.76 -5.15 10.87
CA SER A 159 -3.33 -6.45 11.39
C SER A 159 -1.99 -6.92 10.83
N VAL A 160 -1.44 -6.20 9.84
CA VAL A 160 -0.24 -6.63 9.10
C VAL A 160 0.74 -5.47 8.94
N ILE A 161 1.92 -5.65 9.54
CA ILE A 161 3.12 -4.84 9.29
C ILE A 161 4.05 -5.63 8.37
N LEU A 162 4.55 -4.96 7.34
CA LEU A 162 5.54 -5.47 6.40
C LEU A 162 6.93 -5.05 6.88
N ASN A 163 7.89 -5.96 6.80
CA ASN A 163 9.32 -5.64 6.96
C ASN A 163 9.97 -5.71 5.58
N ILE A 164 10.48 -4.59 5.08
CA ILE A 164 11.12 -4.52 3.76
C ILE A 164 12.57 -4.06 3.88
N ASN A 165 13.35 -4.30 2.83
CA ASN A 165 14.70 -3.77 2.73
C ASN A 165 14.75 -2.78 1.57
N ILE A 166 15.31 -1.58 1.78
CA ILE A 166 15.50 -0.60 0.73
C ILE A 166 16.98 -0.24 0.63
N CYS A 167 17.54 -0.37 -0.57
CA CYS A 167 18.87 0.10 -0.89
C CYS A 167 18.80 1.41 -1.67
N ILE A 168 19.66 2.37 -1.33
CA ILE A 168 19.90 3.58 -2.12
C ILE A 168 21.32 3.48 -2.68
N ASP A 169 21.42 3.25 -3.99
CA ASP A 169 22.65 3.17 -4.76
C ASP A 169 22.88 4.49 -5.49
N TYR A 170 23.89 5.26 -5.04
CA TYR A 170 24.17 6.60 -5.58
C TYR A 170 24.96 6.57 -6.90
N GLY A 171 25.24 5.38 -7.47
CA GLY A 171 25.94 5.23 -8.75
C GLY A 171 27.45 5.49 -8.71
N ASN A 172 27.97 6.00 -7.59
CA ASN A 172 29.39 6.24 -7.33
C ASN A 172 30.05 5.15 -6.46
N GLY A 173 29.37 4.01 -6.28
CA GLY A 173 29.79 2.91 -5.40
C GLY A 173 29.34 3.06 -3.94
N THR A 174 28.72 4.19 -3.56
CA THR A 174 28.07 4.32 -2.25
C THR A 174 26.72 3.64 -2.28
N LEU A 175 26.55 2.64 -1.41
CA LEU A 175 25.29 1.95 -1.16
C LEU A 175 24.86 2.22 0.28
N ASN A 176 23.62 2.66 0.47
CA ASN A 176 23.01 2.78 1.79
C ASN A 176 21.86 1.78 1.92
N TRP A 177 21.91 0.93 2.94
CA TRP A 177 20.89 -0.10 3.17
C TRP A 177 20.07 0.22 4.40
N HIS A 178 18.76 0.22 4.22
CA HIS A 178 17.76 0.31 5.28
C HIS A 178 17.04 -1.03 5.33
N ASN A 179 17.45 -1.89 6.27
CA ASN A 179 16.91 -3.23 6.42
C ASN A 179 15.82 -3.26 7.48
N GLU A 180 14.85 -4.16 7.31
CA GLU A 180 13.73 -4.34 8.23
C GLU A 180 12.92 -3.06 8.47
N THR A 181 12.83 -2.19 7.45
CA THR A 181 11.96 -1.01 7.49
C THR A 181 10.51 -1.49 7.63
N ALA A 182 9.90 -1.14 8.76
CA ALA A 182 8.52 -1.49 9.07
C ALA A 182 7.58 -0.54 8.32
N MET A 183 6.73 -1.10 7.46
CA MET A 183 5.70 -0.37 6.71
C MET A 183 4.33 -1.01 6.94
N PRO A 184 3.26 -0.23 7.07
CA PRO A 184 1.91 -0.78 7.03
C PRO A 184 1.69 -1.58 5.74
N ALA A 185 0.94 -2.69 5.80
CA ALA A 185 0.48 -3.33 4.56
C ALA A 185 -0.33 -2.33 3.72
N GLY A 186 -0.25 -2.42 2.40
CA GLY A 186 -0.91 -1.45 1.53
C GLY A 186 -0.07 -0.20 1.18
N SER A 187 1.11 -0.03 1.79
CA SER A 187 2.00 1.08 1.42
C SER A 187 2.65 0.90 0.04
N SER A 188 2.91 2.01 -0.65
CA SER A 188 3.70 2.04 -1.89
C SER A 188 5.19 2.20 -1.65
N LEU A 189 6.00 1.96 -2.69
CA LEU A 189 7.42 2.31 -2.65
C LEU A 189 7.63 3.81 -2.47
N PHE A 190 6.80 4.65 -3.11
CA PHE A 190 6.82 6.08 -2.91
C PHE A 190 6.63 6.45 -1.44
N GLN A 191 5.63 5.86 -0.76
CA GLN A 191 5.36 6.13 0.67
C GLN A 191 6.46 5.64 1.61
N ALA A 192 7.19 4.59 1.27
CA ALA A 192 8.29 4.08 2.09
C ALA A 192 9.61 4.84 1.92
N THR A 193 9.78 5.53 0.78
CA THR A 193 11.02 6.27 0.51
C THR A 193 11.23 7.48 1.45
N PRO A 194 10.23 8.33 1.78
CA PRO A 194 10.40 9.46 2.69
C PRO A 194 10.68 9.03 4.14
N GLU A 195 10.33 7.80 4.53
CA GLU A 195 10.64 7.25 5.86
C GLU A 195 12.14 7.02 6.08
N ILE A 196 12.92 6.89 5.00
CA ILE A 196 14.35 6.54 5.06
C ILE A 196 15.26 7.60 4.43
N ALA A 197 14.70 8.52 3.64
CA ALA A 197 15.48 9.51 2.90
C ALA A 197 14.65 10.76 2.63
N LYS A 198 15.31 11.91 2.54
CA LYS A 198 14.66 13.12 2.04
C LYS A 198 14.47 13.00 0.53
N ILE A 199 13.29 13.26 0.01
CA ILE A 199 13.02 13.18 -1.43
C ILE A 199 12.52 14.50 -2.00
N ASN A 200 12.81 14.70 -3.29
CA ASN A 200 12.14 15.68 -4.13
C ASN A 200 11.58 14.96 -5.36
N TYR A 201 10.39 15.34 -5.81
CA TYR A 201 9.68 14.63 -6.86
C TYR A 201 8.81 15.58 -7.67
N THR A 202 8.31 15.08 -8.80
CA THR A 202 7.30 15.79 -9.59
C THR A 202 6.23 14.81 -10.01
N TYR A 203 5.00 15.31 -9.96
CA TYR A 203 3.82 14.63 -10.46
C TYR A 203 3.68 14.84 -11.97
N TYR A 204 3.57 13.76 -12.71
CA TYR A 204 3.38 13.74 -14.16
C TYR A 204 2.08 12.99 -14.50
N GLN A 205 1.05 13.73 -14.86
CA GLN A 205 -0.29 13.18 -15.13
C GLN A 205 -0.36 12.16 -16.29
N PHE A 206 0.62 12.16 -17.20
CA PHE A 206 0.60 11.37 -18.43
C PHE A 206 1.42 10.08 -18.36
N ILE A 207 2.11 9.82 -17.24
CA ILE A 207 2.79 8.54 -17.03
C ILE A 207 1.89 7.65 -16.19
N GLN A 208 1.62 6.45 -16.68
CA GLN A 208 0.71 5.49 -16.05
C GLN A 208 1.22 4.06 -16.25
N PRO A 209 0.97 3.15 -15.30
CA PRO A 209 0.37 3.41 -13.99
C PRO A 209 1.41 3.99 -13.00
N GLY A 210 0.99 4.99 -12.23
CA GLY A 210 1.83 5.75 -11.31
C GLY A 210 2.41 6.99 -11.95
N HIS A 211 2.29 8.12 -11.25
CA HIS A 211 2.47 9.48 -11.73
C HIS A 211 3.70 10.18 -11.14
N ILE A 212 4.46 9.51 -10.26
CA ILE A 212 5.56 10.16 -9.55
C ILE A 212 6.91 9.81 -10.15
N LEU A 213 7.68 10.86 -10.49
CA LEU A 213 9.10 10.77 -10.81
C LEU A 213 9.92 11.41 -9.69
N LEU A 214 10.86 10.65 -9.13
CA LEU A 214 11.82 11.19 -8.14
C LEU A 214 12.93 11.97 -8.85
N HIS A 215 13.11 13.22 -8.42
CA HIS A 215 14.22 14.07 -8.85
C HIS A 215 15.41 14.00 -7.91
N SER A 216 15.19 13.79 -6.62
CA SER A 216 16.31 13.66 -5.69
C SER A 216 16.01 12.70 -4.55
N ILE A 217 17.09 12.09 -4.08
CA ILE A 217 17.13 11.30 -2.85
C ILE A 217 18.32 11.81 -2.05
N ASN A 218 18.05 12.28 -0.83
CA ASN A 218 18.94 13.05 0.01
C ASN A 218 19.52 14.26 -0.74
N ASP A 219 20.84 14.41 -0.78
CA ASP A 219 21.51 15.57 -1.39
C ASP A 219 21.94 15.30 -2.85
N LYS A 220 21.33 14.31 -3.50
CA LYS A 220 21.70 13.87 -4.85
C LYS A 220 20.55 14.06 -5.84
N ASP A 221 20.68 15.11 -6.63
CA ASP A 221 19.73 15.49 -7.67
C ASP A 221 19.98 14.75 -9.00
N ALA A 222 18.88 14.47 -9.68
CA ALA A 222 18.83 14.10 -11.08
C ALA A 222 19.38 15.23 -11.95
N VAL A 223 20.06 14.85 -13.03
CA VAL A 223 20.64 15.77 -14.00
C VAL A 223 20.01 15.45 -15.34
N THR A 224 19.30 16.40 -15.93
CA THR A 224 18.63 16.19 -17.22
C THR A 224 19.28 17.09 -18.26
N GLY A 225 19.77 16.51 -19.35
CA GLY A 225 20.20 17.20 -20.57
C GLY A 225 19.36 16.77 -21.77
N ASP A 226 19.60 17.41 -22.93
CA ASP A 226 18.75 17.22 -24.13
C ASP A 226 18.78 15.80 -24.69
N SER A 227 19.90 15.08 -24.57
CA SER A 227 20.07 13.71 -25.09
C SER A 227 20.70 12.73 -24.08
N GLU A 228 21.06 13.21 -22.90
CA GLU A 228 21.60 12.36 -21.83
C GLU A 228 21.33 12.96 -20.46
N GLY A 229 21.38 12.13 -19.44
CA GLY A 229 21.18 12.56 -18.08
C GLY A 229 21.44 11.46 -17.06
N TRP A 230 21.15 11.78 -15.81
CA TRP A 230 21.17 10.88 -14.69
C TRP A 230 19.86 10.98 -13.93
N ASN A 231 19.20 9.86 -13.70
CA ASN A 231 17.92 9.80 -13.00
C ASN A 231 17.93 8.70 -11.94
N TRP A 232 16.98 8.82 -11.00
CA TRP A 232 16.70 7.78 -10.02
C TRP A 232 15.75 6.76 -10.60
N ILE A 233 16.24 5.53 -10.79
CA ILE A 233 15.47 4.39 -11.27
C ILE A 233 15.32 3.39 -10.13
N TRP A 234 14.12 2.83 -9.97
CA TRP A 234 13.90 1.83 -8.94
C TRP A 234 13.86 0.41 -9.50
N TYR A 235 14.22 -0.54 -8.63
CA TYR A 235 14.31 -1.95 -8.91
C TYR A 235 13.72 -2.74 -7.75
N TYR A 236 13.24 -3.95 -8.03
CA TYR A 236 12.92 -4.95 -7.00
C TYR A 236 13.76 -6.20 -7.19
N TRP A 237 14.04 -6.90 -6.09
CA TRP A 237 14.73 -8.18 -6.13
C TRP A 237 13.73 -9.30 -6.42
N ASP A 238 13.88 -9.93 -7.59
CA ASP A 238 13.15 -11.15 -7.92
C ASP A 238 13.87 -12.35 -7.32
N ARG A 239 13.20 -13.09 -6.44
CA ARG A 239 13.80 -14.22 -5.72
C ARG A 239 13.94 -15.46 -6.60
N ASP A 240 13.07 -15.62 -7.59
CA ASP A 240 13.03 -16.80 -8.45
C ASP A 240 14.09 -16.66 -9.55
N LEU A 241 14.19 -15.48 -10.15
CA LEU A 241 15.20 -15.14 -11.16
C LEU A 241 16.56 -14.79 -10.54
N ARG A 242 16.60 -14.45 -9.23
CA ARG A 242 17.79 -14.02 -8.49
C ARG A 242 18.47 -12.82 -9.11
N GLU A 243 17.67 -11.84 -9.53
CA GLU A 243 18.16 -10.64 -10.20
C GLU A 243 17.36 -9.40 -9.80
N TRP A 244 17.96 -8.24 -10.06
CA TRP A 244 17.29 -6.96 -9.89
C TRP A 244 16.51 -6.64 -11.16
N ILE A 245 15.19 -6.58 -11.04
CA ILE A 245 14.28 -6.22 -12.13
C ILE A 245 13.93 -4.75 -12.04
N SER A 246 13.99 -4.04 -13.16
CA SER A 246 13.57 -2.64 -13.24
C SER A 246 12.08 -2.53 -12.94
N GLY A 247 11.71 -1.50 -12.19
CA GLY A 247 10.33 -1.24 -11.84
C GLY A 247 9.44 -1.07 -13.06
N PRO A 248 8.40 -1.91 -13.25
CA PRO A 248 7.59 -1.87 -14.47
C PRO A 248 6.59 -0.71 -14.49
N ILE A 249 6.42 -0.01 -13.37
CA ILE A 249 5.41 1.02 -13.14
C ILE A 249 5.97 2.13 -12.22
N GLY A 250 5.23 3.22 -12.05
CA GLY A 250 5.59 4.29 -11.12
C GLY A 250 5.72 3.80 -9.67
N CYS A 251 6.63 4.40 -8.89
CA CYS A 251 6.87 3.99 -7.50
C CYS A 251 5.68 4.24 -6.57
N ASP A 252 4.80 5.17 -6.96
CA ASP A 252 3.52 5.49 -6.32
C ASP A 252 2.42 4.47 -6.65
N ALA A 253 2.52 3.73 -7.76
CA ALA A 253 1.61 2.63 -8.08
C ALA A 253 2.10 1.26 -7.57
N TRP A 254 3.39 1.14 -7.22
CA TRP A 254 3.96 -0.13 -6.78
C TRP A 254 3.74 -0.43 -5.29
N MET A 255 3.02 -1.52 -5.00
CA MET A 255 2.72 -1.98 -3.65
C MET A 255 3.86 -2.79 -3.03
N LEU A 256 4.13 -2.54 -1.75
CA LEU A 256 5.17 -3.26 -1.02
C LEU A 256 4.75 -4.68 -0.64
N ARG A 257 5.74 -5.58 -0.60
CA ARG A 257 5.57 -6.99 -0.21
C ARG A 257 6.49 -7.33 0.95
N ASN A 258 5.98 -8.07 1.93
CA ASN A 258 6.75 -8.46 3.11
C ASN A 258 8.03 -9.21 2.74
N ASN A 259 9.12 -8.96 3.46
CA ASN A 259 10.43 -9.55 3.29
C ASN A 259 10.98 -9.44 1.85
N CYS A 260 10.66 -8.35 1.16
CA CYS A 260 11.20 -8.05 -0.17
C CYS A 260 12.22 -6.92 -0.10
N SER A 261 13.11 -6.91 -1.10
CA SER A 261 14.14 -5.90 -1.24
C SER A 261 13.86 -5.03 -2.46
N TYR A 262 13.94 -3.72 -2.25
CA TYR A 262 13.82 -2.69 -3.26
C TYR A 262 15.11 -1.89 -3.33
N LYS A 263 15.37 -1.26 -4.47
CA LYS A 263 16.57 -0.48 -4.68
C LYS A 263 16.27 0.74 -5.53
N TRP A 264 16.60 1.92 -5.03
CA TRP A 264 16.79 3.12 -5.83
C TRP A 264 18.22 3.13 -6.35
N LYS A 265 18.41 3.34 -7.65
CA LYS A 265 19.74 3.44 -8.26
C LYS A 265 19.82 4.70 -9.11
N PHE A 266 20.89 5.47 -8.88
CA PHE A 266 21.20 6.65 -9.66
C PHE A 266 21.95 6.23 -10.92
N GLU A 267 21.29 6.34 -12.07
CA GLU A 267 21.77 5.75 -13.33
C GLU A 267 21.84 6.77 -14.44
N HIS A 268 22.89 6.66 -15.25
CA HIS A 268 23.01 7.39 -16.50
C HIS A 268 22.07 6.81 -17.54
N TRP A 269 21.41 7.68 -18.27
CA TRP A 269 20.66 7.35 -19.47
C TRP A 269 21.14 8.23 -20.62
N SER A 270 21.06 7.70 -21.83
CA SER A 270 21.25 8.46 -23.05
C SER A 270 20.23 8.02 -24.10
N TRP A 271 19.67 8.98 -24.82
CA TRP A 271 18.91 8.73 -26.04
C TRP A 271 19.86 8.82 -27.24
N PRO A 272 19.78 7.88 -28.20
CA PRO A 272 20.59 7.91 -29.42
C PRO A 272 20.25 9.10 -30.33
#